data_AF-A0A8C2EIR5-F1
#
_entry.id   AF-A0A8C2EIR5-F1
#
_cell.length_a   1.000
_cell.length_b   1.000
_cell.length_c   1.000
_cell.angle_alpha   90.00
_cell.angle_beta   90.00
_cell.angle_gamma   90.00
#
_symmetry.space_group_name_H-M   'P 1'
#
loop_
_entity.id
_entity.type
_entity.pdbx_description
1 polymer ?
#
loop_
_entity_poly.entity_id
_entity_poly.type
_entity_poly.pdbx_seq_one_letter_code
_entity_poly.pdbx_strand_id
1 'polypeptide(L)'
;ISLVLTPVSNEVPEHPCVSPVSNQVFERRLIEKYIAENGVDPINGQPLSEEQLIDIKVSHPIRPKAPSATSIPAILKSLQDEWDAVMLHSFTLRQQLQTTRQELSHALYQHDAACRVIARLTKEVTAAREALATLKPQAGLIAPQATPASQTAAVVTVNEICQQSRSGNVVHLRATQFKITDSFGLHSASIPGIISLDLCPTDTNKVLTGGADKNVVVFDRREEQIVATLKGHTKKVSSVIYHPAQSVVFSASPDSTIRVWSVTGGNCVQVIRAHEASVTGLSLHATGDYLLSSSEDQYWAFSDIQTGRVLTKVTDETAGCALTCAQFHPDGLIFGTGTADSQIKIWDLKERTNVANFPGHSGPVTSIAFSENGYYLATGAQDSSLKLWDLRKLKNFKTITLDNNYEVKSLVFDQSGTYLAVGGSDIRVYICKQWSEVLNFSDHSGLVTGVAFGEHAQFLASTGMDRSLKFYSL
;
A
#
# COMPACT_ATOMS: atom_id res chain seq x y z
N ILE A 1 1.28 -26.03 -43.14
CA ILE A 1 2.48 -25.56 -42.39
C ILE A 1 1.95 -24.60 -41.35
N SER A 2 1.68 -25.09 -40.14
CA SER A 2 1.30 -24.20 -39.03
C SER A 2 2.55 -23.42 -38.63
N LEU A 3 2.53 -22.10 -38.79
CA LEU A 3 3.61 -21.23 -38.33
C LEU A 3 3.66 -21.34 -36.80
N VAL A 4 4.74 -21.91 -36.27
CA VAL A 4 4.99 -21.95 -34.83
C VAL A 4 5.46 -20.55 -34.44
N LEU A 5 4.60 -19.79 -33.77
CA LEU A 5 4.91 -18.47 -33.23
C LEU A 5 5.36 -18.61 -31.78
N THR A 6 6.28 -17.76 -31.36
CA THR A 6 6.70 -17.69 -29.95
C THR A 6 5.58 -17.11 -29.08
N PRO A 7 5.27 -17.69 -27.91
CA PRO A 7 4.26 -17.15 -27.01
C PRO A 7 4.56 -15.75 -26.46
N VAL A 8 5.84 -15.35 -26.47
CA VAL A 8 6.31 -14.09 -25.86
C VAL A 8 6.32 -12.94 -26.86
N SER A 9 6.87 -13.15 -28.07
CA SER A 9 6.98 -12.11 -29.09
C SER A 9 5.98 -12.25 -30.23
N ASN A 10 5.25 -13.38 -30.32
CA ASN A 10 4.41 -13.74 -31.47
C ASN A 10 5.16 -13.66 -32.82
N GLU A 11 6.47 -13.88 -32.77
CA GLU A 11 7.33 -13.89 -33.96
C GLU A 11 7.74 -15.32 -34.32
N VAL A 12 8.22 -15.49 -35.55
CA VAL A 12 8.85 -16.75 -35.98
C VAL A 12 10.26 -16.79 -35.39
N PRO A 13 10.59 -17.77 -34.52
CA PRO A 13 11.88 -17.82 -33.85
C PRO A 13 13.02 -18.15 -34.83
N GLU A 14 14.13 -17.41 -34.76
CA GLU A 14 15.34 -17.73 -35.53
C GLU A 14 16.11 -18.92 -34.92
N HIS A 15 16.17 -18.95 -33.59
CA HIS A 15 16.76 -20.02 -32.76
C HIS A 15 15.70 -20.57 -31.81
N PRO A 16 14.89 -21.55 -32.25
CA PRO A 16 13.83 -22.14 -31.44
C PRO A 16 14.40 -23.07 -30.37
N CYS A 17 13.94 -22.88 -29.14
CA CYS A 17 14.20 -23.74 -28.00
C CYS A 17 12.87 -24.12 -27.32
N VAL A 18 12.84 -25.25 -26.62
CA VAL A 18 11.67 -25.74 -25.89
C VAL A 18 11.95 -25.75 -24.41
N SER A 19 11.00 -25.23 -23.63
CA SER A 19 10.95 -25.50 -22.21
C SER A 19 10.32 -26.88 -21.99
N PRO A 20 10.99 -27.80 -21.27
CA PRO A 20 10.43 -29.12 -20.95
C PRO A 20 9.24 -29.03 -19.98
N VAL A 21 9.07 -27.87 -19.34
CA VAL A 21 8.06 -27.64 -18.30
C VAL A 21 6.73 -27.17 -18.92
N SER A 22 6.78 -26.19 -19.82
CA SER A 22 5.58 -25.72 -20.54
C SER A 22 5.31 -26.43 -21.86
N ASN A 23 6.28 -27.19 -22.40
CA ASN A 23 6.24 -27.80 -23.73
C ASN A 23 5.95 -26.79 -24.85
N GLN A 24 6.36 -25.53 -24.66
CA GLN A 24 6.17 -24.45 -25.62
C GLN A 24 7.50 -24.05 -26.26
N VAL A 25 7.42 -23.57 -27.51
CA VAL A 25 8.59 -23.17 -28.30
C VAL A 25 8.84 -21.67 -28.11
N PHE A 26 10.06 -21.31 -27.73
CA PHE A 26 10.50 -19.94 -27.49
C PHE A 26 11.70 -19.58 -28.38
N GLU A 27 11.92 -18.28 -28.57
CA GLU A 27 13.20 -17.77 -29.07
C GLU A 27 14.22 -17.82 -27.94
N ARG A 28 15.36 -18.48 -28.17
CA ARG A 28 16.40 -18.72 -27.16
C ARG A 28 16.82 -17.46 -26.39
N ARG A 29 17.11 -16.38 -27.13
CA ARG A 29 17.52 -15.10 -26.55
C ARG A 29 16.51 -14.51 -25.57
N LEU A 30 15.21 -14.67 -25.85
CA LEU A 30 14.14 -14.10 -25.02
C LEU A 30 13.92 -14.93 -23.75
N ILE A 31 13.95 -16.26 -23.86
CA ILE A 31 13.75 -17.14 -22.70
C ILE A 31 14.96 -17.12 -21.75
N GLU A 32 16.19 -17.08 -22.26
CA GLU A 32 17.40 -16.94 -21.43
C GLU A 32 17.36 -15.63 -20.62
N LYS A 33 16.99 -14.52 -21.27
CA LYS A 33 16.83 -13.23 -20.58
C LYS A 33 15.74 -13.30 -19.49
N TYR A 34 14.62 -13.96 -19.76
CA TYR A 34 13.54 -14.09 -18.79
C TYR A 34 13.93 -14.98 -17.59
N ILE A 35 14.64 -16.08 -17.84
CA ILE A 35 15.15 -16.97 -16.78
C ILE A 35 16.19 -16.25 -15.92
N ALA A 36 17.08 -15.46 -16.51
CA ALA A 36 18.06 -14.68 -15.76
C ALA A 36 17.42 -13.63 -14.83
N GLU A 37 16.27 -13.06 -15.22
CA GLU A 37 15.55 -12.06 -14.41
C GLU A 37 14.64 -12.69 -13.34
N ASN A 38 13.93 -13.79 -13.67
CA ASN A 38 12.85 -14.31 -12.83
C ASN A 38 13.06 -15.75 -12.31
N GLY A 39 13.98 -16.54 -12.89
CA GLY A 39 14.25 -17.93 -12.50
C GLY A 39 13.12 -18.93 -12.74
N VAL A 40 12.09 -18.56 -13.51
CA VAL A 40 10.88 -19.35 -13.75
C VAL A 40 10.49 -19.36 -15.24
N ASP A 41 9.64 -20.30 -15.65
CA ASP A 41 9.04 -20.36 -16.99
C ASP A 41 7.91 -19.30 -17.13
N PRO A 42 7.91 -18.50 -18.22
CA PRO A 42 6.97 -17.38 -18.41
C PRO A 42 5.48 -17.78 -18.51
N ILE A 43 5.16 -19.05 -18.78
CA ILE A 43 3.75 -19.46 -19.01
C ILE A 43 3.11 -20.01 -17.75
N ASN A 44 3.82 -20.87 -17.01
CA ASN A 44 3.25 -21.60 -15.86
C ASN A 44 3.90 -21.24 -14.53
N GLY A 45 4.96 -20.41 -14.52
CA GLY A 45 5.63 -19.94 -13.30
C GLY A 45 6.41 -21.03 -12.54
N GLN A 46 6.71 -22.16 -13.18
CA GLN A 46 7.51 -23.22 -12.56
C GLN A 46 9.02 -22.92 -12.67
N PRO A 47 9.85 -23.37 -11.72
CA PRO A 47 11.29 -23.12 -11.74
C PRO A 47 11.93 -23.76 -12.96
N LEU A 48 12.71 -22.98 -13.72
CA LEU A 48 13.38 -23.41 -14.95
C LEU A 48 14.78 -22.81 -14.99
N SER A 49 15.79 -23.65 -15.22
CA SER A 49 17.19 -23.22 -15.39
C SER A 49 17.59 -23.24 -16.86
N GLU A 50 18.57 -22.41 -17.25
CA GLU A 50 19.03 -22.29 -18.66
C GLU A 50 19.50 -23.64 -19.25
N GLU A 51 20.11 -24.49 -18.42
CA GLU A 51 20.60 -25.83 -18.82
C GLU A 51 19.47 -26.81 -19.21
N GLN A 52 18.24 -26.55 -18.77
CA GLN A 52 17.09 -27.41 -19.04
C GLN A 52 16.43 -27.12 -20.39
N LEU A 53 16.85 -26.06 -21.10
CA LEU A 53 16.32 -25.71 -22.41
C LEU A 53 16.80 -26.69 -23.49
N ILE A 54 15.85 -27.16 -24.31
CA ILE A 54 16.13 -28.11 -25.39
C ILE A 54 16.11 -27.38 -26.73
N ASP A 55 17.22 -27.39 -27.46
CA ASP A 55 17.31 -26.76 -28.78
C ASP A 55 16.58 -27.58 -29.86
N ILE A 56 15.79 -26.90 -30.70
CA ILE A 56 15.20 -27.50 -31.90
C ILE A 56 16.04 -27.10 -33.12
N LYS A 57 16.53 -28.09 -33.86
CA LYS A 57 17.15 -27.84 -35.17
C LYS A 57 16.06 -27.66 -36.23
N VAL A 58 15.85 -26.42 -36.66
CA VAL A 58 14.94 -26.06 -37.74
C VAL A 58 15.73 -25.41 -38.88
N SER A 59 15.29 -25.59 -40.12
CA SER A 59 15.82 -24.84 -41.26
C SER A 59 15.50 -23.34 -41.10
N HIS A 60 16.52 -22.49 -41.14
CA HIS A 60 16.34 -21.05 -40.94
C HIS A 60 15.43 -20.44 -42.03
N PRO A 61 14.37 -19.70 -41.66
CA PRO A 61 13.53 -19.02 -42.62
C PRO A 61 14.28 -17.83 -43.24
N ILE A 62 14.54 -17.88 -44.54
CA ILE A 62 15.23 -16.80 -45.26
C ILE A 62 14.20 -15.71 -45.57
N ARG A 63 14.29 -14.56 -44.88
CA ARG A 63 13.51 -13.36 -45.26
C ARG A 63 14.23 -12.64 -46.41
N PRO A 64 13.60 -12.49 -47.60
CA PRO A 64 14.21 -11.72 -48.68
C PRO A 64 14.32 -10.26 -48.25
N LYS A 65 15.53 -9.68 -48.36
CA LYS A 65 15.73 -8.25 -48.12
C LYS A 65 15.04 -7.45 -49.21
N ALA A 66 14.32 -6.39 -48.84
CA ALA A 66 13.74 -5.47 -49.80
C ALA A 66 14.86 -4.82 -50.64
N PRO A 67 14.69 -4.66 -51.97
CA PRO A 67 15.72 -4.10 -52.84
C PRO A 67 16.09 -2.64 -52.49
N SER A 68 15.22 -1.93 -51.77
CA SER A 68 15.45 -0.58 -51.25
C SER A 68 16.43 -0.53 -50.06
N ALA A 69 16.68 -1.64 -49.36
CA ALA A 69 17.51 -1.70 -48.15
C ALA A 69 19.01 -1.91 -48.44
N THR A 70 19.52 -1.30 -49.51
CA THR A 70 20.91 -1.47 -49.98
C THR A 70 21.83 -0.30 -49.64
N SER A 71 21.26 0.87 -49.29
CA SER A 71 22.01 2.07 -48.93
C SER A 71 21.89 2.41 -47.43
N ILE A 72 22.93 2.99 -46.84
CA ILE A 72 22.94 3.43 -45.42
C ILE A 72 21.76 4.35 -45.10
N PRO A 73 21.41 5.35 -45.93
CA PRO A 73 20.24 6.20 -45.67
C PRO A 73 18.91 5.42 -45.66
N ALA A 74 18.77 4.41 -46.53
CA ALA A 74 17.56 3.58 -46.57
C ALA A 74 17.44 2.67 -45.34
N ILE A 75 18.55 2.13 -44.83
CA ILE A 75 18.57 1.34 -43.59
C ILE A 75 18.15 2.21 -42.40
N LEU A 76 18.73 3.41 -42.27
CA LEU A 76 18.35 4.35 -41.21
C LEU A 76 16.86 4.71 -41.28
N LYS A 77 16.34 4.95 -42.49
CA LYS A 77 14.92 5.23 -42.67
C LYS A 77 14.03 4.05 -42.25
N SER A 78 14.38 2.82 -42.63
CA SER A 78 13.63 1.63 -42.19
C SER A 78 13.66 1.44 -40.67
N LEU A 79 14.82 1.67 -40.02
CA LEU A 79 14.92 1.58 -38.57
C LEU A 79 14.02 2.62 -37.89
N GLN A 80 14.00 3.85 -38.43
CA GLN A 80 13.12 4.90 -37.92
C GLN A 80 11.64 4.50 -38.05
N ASP A 81 11.24 3.97 -39.21
CA ASP A 81 9.85 3.59 -39.47
C ASP A 81 9.40 2.43 -38.55
N GLU A 82 10.26 1.44 -38.28
CA GLU A 82 9.99 0.37 -37.32
C GLU A 82 9.89 0.89 -35.88
N TRP A 83 10.78 1.80 -35.48
CA TRP A 83 10.72 2.44 -34.16
C TRP A 83 9.44 3.25 -33.97
N ASP A 84 9.04 4.03 -34.97
CA ASP A 84 7.80 4.81 -34.94
C ASP A 84 6.58 3.89 -34.79
N ALA A 85 6.55 2.75 -35.50
CA ALA A 85 5.50 1.76 -35.40
C ALA A 85 5.44 1.11 -34.00
N VAL A 86 6.58 0.70 -33.44
CA VAL A 86 6.66 0.11 -32.08
C VAL A 86 6.19 1.11 -31.02
N MET A 87 6.61 2.37 -31.13
CA MET A 87 6.22 3.42 -30.18
C MET A 87 4.71 3.68 -30.23
N LEU A 88 4.13 3.79 -31.43
CA LEU A 88 2.69 4.00 -31.59
C LEU A 88 1.88 2.79 -31.09
N HIS A 89 2.34 1.58 -31.35
CA HIS A 89 1.71 0.36 -30.84
C HIS A 89 1.76 0.30 -29.31
N SER A 90 2.93 0.55 -28.71
CA SER A 90 3.11 0.58 -27.24
C SER A 90 2.23 1.63 -26.58
N PHE A 91 2.14 2.83 -27.17
CA PHE A 91 1.26 3.89 -26.66
C PHE A 91 -0.21 3.46 -26.69
N THR A 92 -0.67 2.90 -27.81
CA THR A 92 -2.05 2.43 -27.96
C THR A 92 -2.37 1.30 -26.98
N LEU A 93 -1.44 0.36 -26.78
CA LEU A 93 -1.59 -0.74 -25.83
C LEU A 93 -1.69 -0.23 -24.38
N ARG A 94 -0.86 0.75 -23.99
CA ARG A 94 -0.93 1.39 -22.67
C ARG A 94 -2.27 2.10 -22.45
N GLN A 95 -2.76 2.79 -23.48
CA GLN A 95 -4.06 3.46 -23.43
C GLN A 95 -5.19 2.45 -23.22
N GLN A 96 -5.19 1.33 -23.97
CA GLN A 96 -6.17 0.25 -23.80
C GLN A 96 -6.11 -0.38 -22.40
N LEU A 97 -4.90 -0.62 -21.87
CA LEU A 97 -4.72 -1.12 -20.51
C LEU A 97 -5.33 -0.17 -19.48
N GLN A 98 -5.11 1.14 -19.63
CA GLN A 98 -5.68 2.12 -18.71
C GLN A 98 -7.21 2.17 -18.79
N THR A 99 -7.79 2.14 -20.00
CA THR A 99 -9.25 2.11 -20.20
C THR A 99 -9.87 0.87 -19.59
N THR A 100 -9.31 -0.32 -19.88
CA THR A 100 -9.79 -1.59 -19.31
C THR A 100 -9.68 -1.65 -17.79
N ARG A 101 -8.61 -1.09 -17.21
CA ARG A 101 -8.48 -0.95 -15.75
C ARG A 101 -9.59 -0.06 -15.17
N GLN A 102 -9.94 1.04 -15.86
CA GLN A 102 -11.03 1.91 -15.43
C GLN A 102 -12.39 1.21 -15.52
N GLU A 103 -12.65 0.49 -16.61
CA GLU A 103 -13.86 -0.32 -16.79
C GLU A 103 -13.99 -1.41 -15.72
N LEU A 104 -12.89 -2.12 -15.43
CA LEU A 104 -12.84 -3.11 -14.37
C LEU A 104 -13.13 -2.50 -13.00
N SER A 105 -12.55 -1.33 -12.71
CA SER A 105 -12.82 -0.62 -11.45
C SER A 105 -14.31 -0.29 -11.34
N HIS A 106 -14.90 0.26 -12.40
CA HIS A 106 -16.33 0.56 -12.44
C HIS A 106 -17.22 -0.68 -12.29
N ALA A 107 -16.87 -1.79 -12.96
CA ALA A 107 -17.57 -3.07 -12.84
C ALA A 107 -17.51 -3.63 -11.41
N LEU A 108 -16.36 -3.53 -10.73
CA LEU A 108 -16.21 -3.94 -9.34
C LEU A 108 -17.08 -3.09 -8.39
N TYR A 109 -17.15 -1.77 -8.63
CA TYR A 109 -18.05 -0.89 -7.87
C TYR A 109 -19.53 -1.26 -8.07
N GLN A 110 -19.94 -1.52 -9.31
CA GLN A 110 -21.31 -1.96 -9.60
C GLN A 110 -21.61 -3.32 -8.98
N HIS A 111 -20.65 -4.25 -9.00
CA HIS A 111 -20.80 -5.55 -8.37
C HIS A 111 -20.96 -5.43 -6.85
N ASP A 112 -20.15 -4.61 -6.16
CA ASP A 112 -20.33 -4.36 -4.72
C ASP A 112 -21.70 -3.72 -4.41
N ALA A 113 -22.13 -2.76 -5.23
CA ALA A 113 -23.46 -2.16 -5.10
C ALA A 113 -24.58 -3.21 -5.24
N ALA A 114 -24.48 -4.11 -6.22
CA ALA A 114 -25.43 -5.21 -6.41
C ALA A 114 -25.43 -6.18 -5.22
N CYS A 115 -24.25 -6.53 -4.66
CA CYS A 115 -24.16 -7.35 -3.46
C CYS A 115 -24.89 -6.72 -2.26
N ARG A 116 -24.84 -5.39 -2.12
CA ARG A 116 -25.59 -4.68 -1.06
C ARG A 116 -27.09 -4.74 -1.27
N VAL A 117 -27.56 -4.67 -2.52
CA VAL A 117 -28.99 -4.85 -2.86
C VAL A 117 -29.44 -6.27 -2.48
N ILE A 118 -28.63 -7.29 -2.79
CA ILE A 118 -28.92 -8.67 -2.38
C ILE A 118 -28.99 -8.76 -0.85
N ALA A 119 -28.03 -8.20 -0.11
CA ALA A 119 -28.03 -8.22 1.36
C ALA A 119 -29.25 -7.51 1.98
N ARG A 120 -29.75 -6.45 1.34
CA ARG A 120 -30.99 -5.77 1.77
C ARG A 120 -32.21 -6.67 1.51
N LEU A 121 -32.33 -7.19 0.29
CA LEU A 121 -33.43 -8.06 -0.09
C LEU A 121 -33.50 -9.33 0.76
N THR A 122 -32.36 -9.94 1.09
CA THR A 122 -32.34 -11.11 1.98
C THR A 122 -32.84 -10.76 3.39
N LYS A 123 -32.53 -9.57 3.90
CA LYS A 123 -33.06 -9.09 5.19
C LYS A 123 -34.57 -8.82 5.14
N GLU A 124 -35.07 -8.23 4.06
CA GLU A 124 -36.51 -7.99 3.87
C GLU A 124 -37.27 -9.30 3.71
N VAL A 125 -36.74 -10.26 2.94
CA VAL A 125 -37.33 -11.59 2.75
C VAL A 125 -37.36 -12.38 4.06
N THR A 126 -36.29 -12.33 4.87
CA THR A 126 -36.26 -13.00 6.18
C THR A 126 -37.26 -12.38 7.15
N ALA A 127 -37.32 -11.05 7.26
CA ALA A 127 -38.31 -10.36 8.07
C ALA A 127 -39.75 -10.67 7.64
N ALA A 128 -40.04 -10.71 6.33
CA ALA A 128 -41.35 -11.08 5.81
C ALA A 128 -41.72 -12.54 6.13
N ARG A 129 -40.77 -13.47 6.04
CA ARG A 129 -40.97 -14.88 6.41
C ARG A 129 -41.25 -15.04 7.91
N GLU A 130 -40.53 -14.31 8.76
CA GLU A 130 -40.75 -14.29 10.21
C GLU A 130 -42.13 -13.71 10.55
N ALA A 131 -42.52 -12.58 9.95
CA ALA A 131 -43.84 -12.01 10.13
C ALA A 131 -44.96 -12.99 9.72
N LEU A 132 -44.83 -13.66 8.58
CA LEU A 132 -45.79 -14.70 8.15
C LEU A 132 -45.83 -15.90 9.11
N ALA A 133 -44.69 -16.30 9.69
CA ALA A 133 -44.65 -17.35 10.70
C ALA A 133 -45.39 -16.94 11.98
N THR A 134 -45.27 -15.68 12.42
CA THR A 134 -45.98 -15.15 13.59
C THR A 134 -47.48 -14.97 13.38
N LEU A 135 -47.94 -14.77 12.14
CA LEU A 135 -49.36 -14.66 11.80
C LEU A 135 -50.06 -16.02 11.65
N LYS A 136 -49.31 -17.12 11.53
CA LYS A 136 -49.86 -18.47 11.32
C LYS A 136 -50.48 -19.22 12.54
N PRO A 137 -50.58 -18.71 13.78
CA PRO A 137 -51.31 -19.41 14.84
C PRO A 137 -52.77 -18.91 15.05
N GLN A 138 -53.43 -18.30 14.06
CA GLN A 138 -54.85 -17.92 14.18
C GLN A 138 -55.78 -18.33 13.02
N ALA A 139 -55.27 -18.92 11.94
CA ALA A 139 -56.10 -19.46 10.87
C ALA A 139 -56.18 -20.99 10.98
N GLY A 140 -56.90 -21.48 11.99
CA GLY A 140 -57.42 -22.83 11.95
C GLY A 140 -58.57 -22.90 10.96
N LEU A 141 -58.41 -23.65 9.86
CA LEU A 141 -59.37 -24.65 9.36
C LEU A 141 -58.98 -25.17 7.97
N ILE A 142 -58.97 -26.51 7.89
CA ILE A 142 -59.10 -27.39 6.72
C ILE A 142 -57.86 -27.51 5.81
N ALA A 143 -57.15 -28.61 6.00
CA ALA A 143 -56.24 -29.18 5.02
C ALA A 143 -57.03 -29.82 3.86
N PRO A 144 -56.45 -29.81 2.64
CA PRO A 144 -56.36 -31.06 1.91
C PRO A 144 -54.90 -31.39 1.60
N GLN A 145 -54.61 -32.69 1.68
CA GLN A 145 -53.37 -33.31 1.27
C GLN A 145 -53.05 -32.98 -0.19
N ALA A 146 -51.85 -32.45 -0.43
CA ALA A 146 -51.23 -32.44 -1.74
C ALA A 146 -49.87 -33.14 -1.66
N THR A 147 -49.68 -34.07 -2.59
CA THR A 147 -48.57 -34.99 -2.78
C THR A 147 -47.22 -34.30 -3.01
N PRO A 148 -46.09 -34.95 -2.69
CA PRO A 148 -44.77 -34.34 -2.88
C PRO A 148 -44.38 -34.40 -4.36
N ALA A 149 -44.49 -33.28 -5.06
CA ALA A 149 -43.84 -33.12 -6.36
C ALA A 149 -42.36 -32.82 -6.14
N SER A 150 -41.52 -33.73 -6.64
CA SER A 150 -40.08 -33.60 -6.74
C SER A 150 -39.67 -32.32 -7.48
N GLN A 151 -39.25 -31.30 -6.74
CA GLN A 151 -38.47 -30.21 -7.30
C GLN A 151 -37.01 -30.42 -6.89
N THR A 152 -36.24 -30.73 -7.92
CA THR A 152 -34.81 -30.99 -7.96
C THR A 152 -34.02 -29.91 -7.24
N ALA A 153 -33.19 -30.36 -6.31
CA ALA A 153 -32.12 -29.60 -5.68
C ALA A 153 -31.13 -29.13 -6.75
N ALA A 154 -31.11 -27.82 -7.01
CA ALA A 154 -30.07 -27.14 -7.77
C ALA A 154 -29.76 -25.76 -7.15
N VAL A 155 -29.64 -25.72 -5.82
CA VAL A 155 -29.25 -24.49 -5.05
C VAL A 155 -27.96 -24.71 -4.24
N VAL A 156 -27.30 -25.85 -4.42
CA VAL A 156 -25.93 -26.11 -3.96
C VAL A 156 -25.15 -26.28 -5.26
N THR A 157 -24.47 -25.27 -5.80
CA THR A 157 -23.01 -25.11 -5.66
C THR A 157 -22.53 -23.78 -6.29
N VAL A 158 -22.99 -22.62 -5.81
CA VAL A 158 -22.39 -21.32 -6.22
C VAL A 158 -21.76 -20.57 -5.05
N ASN A 159 -22.24 -20.82 -3.82
CA ASN A 159 -21.62 -20.25 -2.62
C ASN A 159 -20.28 -20.90 -2.25
N GLU A 160 -20.01 -22.14 -2.69
CA GLU A 160 -18.73 -22.81 -2.40
C GLU A 160 -17.62 -22.37 -3.35
N ILE A 161 -17.91 -22.09 -4.62
CA ILE A 161 -16.90 -21.66 -5.60
C ILE A 161 -16.47 -20.19 -5.35
N CYS A 162 -17.39 -19.34 -4.88
CA CYS A 162 -17.07 -17.94 -4.56
C CYS A 162 -16.38 -17.76 -3.19
N GLN A 163 -16.51 -18.75 -2.28
CA GLN A 163 -15.73 -18.78 -1.04
C GLN A 163 -14.32 -19.35 -1.26
N GLN A 164 -14.14 -20.27 -2.23
CA GLN A 164 -12.83 -20.85 -2.54
C GLN A 164 -11.93 -19.95 -3.40
N SER A 165 -12.48 -18.97 -4.13
CA SER A 165 -11.67 -18.02 -4.93
C SER A 165 -11.26 -16.74 -4.17
N ARG A 166 -11.71 -16.57 -2.92
CA ARG A 166 -11.26 -15.51 -2.01
C ARG A 166 -10.28 -15.99 -0.94
N SER A 167 -9.87 -17.26 -0.98
CA SER A 167 -8.75 -17.77 -0.19
C SER A 167 -7.47 -17.75 -1.01
N GLY A 168 -7.05 -16.57 -1.47
CA GLY A 168 -5.61 -16.29 -1.36
C GLY A 168 -5.27 -16.39 0.12
N ASN A 169 -4.18 -17.06 0.48
CA ASN A 169 -3.79 -17.30 1.87
C ASN A 169 -3.68 -15.97 2.65
N VAL A 170 -4.79 -15.47 3.18
CA VAL A 170 -4.78 -14.47 4.24
C VAL A 170 -4.28 -15.24 5.44
N VAL A 171 -3.00 -15.06 5.75
CA VAL A 171 -2.44 -15.54 7.01
C VAL A 171 -3.24 -14.81 8.09
N HIS A 172 -4.20 -15.53 8.67
CA HIS A 172 -4.91 -15.02 9.83
C HIS A 172 -3.85 -14.98 10.93
N LEU A 173 -3.51 -13.77 11.41
CA LEU A 173 -2.63 -13.59 12.56
C LEU A 173 -3.25 -14.37 13.73
N ARG A 174 -2.78 -15.61 13.96
CA ARG A 174 -3.16 -16.35 15.15
C ARG A 174 -2.37 -15.73 16.30
N ALA A 175 -3.12 -15.17 17.24
CA ALA A 175 -2.66 -14.36 18.36
C ALA A 175 -1.52 -14.96 19.23
N THR A 176 -1.19 -16.24 19.07
CA THR A 176 -0.33 -16.99 19.99
C THR A 176 1.06 -17.31 19.46
N GLN A 177 1.44 -16.84 18.27
CA GLN A 177 2.72 -17.24 17.65
C GLN A 177 3.71 -16.11 17.37
N PHE A 178 3.28 -14.84 17.33
CA PHE A 178 4.23 -13.76 17.06
C PHE A 178 5.21 -13.57 18.21
N LYS A 179 6.50 -13.75 17.92
CA LYS A 179 7.61 -13.49 18.85
C LYS A 179 8.58 -12.51 18.22
N ILE A 180 9.40 -11.88 19.06
CA ILE A 180 10.55 -11.11 18.59
C ILE A 180 11.46 -12.08 17.85
N THR A 181 11.71 -11.81 16.57
CA THR A 181 12.75 -12.51 15.82
C THR A 181 14.08 -11.83 16.00
N ASP A 182 14.10 -10.53 15.75
CA ASP A 182 15.34 -9.77 15.61
C ASP A 182 15.22 -8.41 16.31
N SER A 183 16.32 -7.94 16.90
CA SER A 183 16.41 -6.63 17.54
C SER A 183 17.73 -5.95 17.19
N PHE A 184 17.67 -4.75 16.62
CA PHE A 184 18.84 -4.01 16.14
C PHE A 184 18.93 -2.62 16.76
N GLY A 185 20.15 -2.18 17.10
CA GLY A 185 20.45 -0.82 17.53
C GLY A 185 21.14 -0.02 16.43
N LEU A 186 20.37 0.69 15.61
CA LEU A 186 20.87 1.33 14.38
C LEU A 186 21.46 2.74 14.57
N HIS A 187 21.08 3.42 15.65
CA HIS A 187 21.45 4.82 15.91
C HIS A 187 22.49 4.96 17.03
N SER A 188 23.06 6.16 17.16
CA SER A 188 24.11 6.44 18.15
C SER A 188 23.72 6.00 19.58
N ALA A 189 24.63 5.29 20.26
CA ALA A 189 24.45 4.91 21.65
C ALA A 189 24.43 6.10 22.64
N SER A 190 24.89 7.28 22.21
CA SER A 190 24.96 8.46 23.07
C SER A 190 23.61 9.16 23.25
N ILE A 191 22.76 9.16 22.21
CA ILE A 191 21.46 9.83 22.22
C ILE A 191 20.39 8.76 22.01
N PRO A 192 19.60 8.41 23.04
CA PRO A 192 18.57 7.39 22.91
C PRO A 192 17.44 7.83 21.99
N GLY A 193 17.01 6.91 21.12
CA GLY A 193 15.68 6.93 20.52
C GLY A 193 15.68 6.95 19.01
N ILE A 194 14.97 5.98 18.44
CA ILE A 194 14.45 6.04 17.08
C ILE A 194 13.10 6.74 17.18
N ILE A 195 12.77 7.64 16.25
CA ILE A 195 11.58 8.48 16.30
C ILE A 195 10.57 8.07 15.24
N SER A 196 11.05 7.69 14.07
CA SER A 196 10.19 7.35 12.94
C SER A 196 10.72 6.13 12.22
N LEU A 197 9.79 5.39 11.63
CA LEU A 197 9.99 4.13 10.94
C LEU A 197 9.16 4.16 9.67
N ASP A 198 9.74 3.70 8.58
CA ASP A 198 9.00 3.34 7.39
C ASP A 198 9.64 2.11 6.72
N LEU A 199 8.83 1.35 5.98
CA LEU A 199 9.27 0.17 5.24
C LEU A 199 9.19 0.45 3.74
N CYS A 200 10.13 -0.07 2.97
CA CYS A 200 10.02 -0.01 1.52
C CYS A 200 8.80 -0.84 1.06
N PRO A 201 7.82 -0.24 0.34
CA PRO A 201 6.60 -0.95 -0.06
C PRO A 201 6.84 -2.12 -1.00
N THR A 202 7.90 -2.09 -1.82
CA THR A 202 8.23 -3.14 -2.79
C THR A 202 9.15 -4.22 -2.23
N ASP A 203 10.03 -3.87 -1.29
CA ASP A 203 10.91 -4.82 -0.61
C ASP A 203 10.90 -4.54 0.89
N THR A 204 10.01 -5.21 1.59
CA THR A 204 9.76 -4.95 3.03
C THR A 204 10.94 -5.29 3.93
N ASN A 205 12.02 -5.86 3.39
CA ASN A 205 13.27 -6.08 4.12
C ASN A 205 14.09 -4.80 4.29
N LYS A 206 13.90 -3.81 3.41
CA LYS A 206 14.55 -2.51 3.55
C LYS A 206 13.73 -1.62 4.46
N VAL A 207 14.37 -1.20 5.53
CA VAL A 207 13.79 -0.43 6.61
C VAL A 207 14.45 0.92 6.69
N LEU A 208 13.65 1.97 6.80
CA LEU A 208 14.09 3.34 6.99
C LEU A 208 13.78 3.78 8.41
N THR A 209 14.80 4.29 9.09
CA THR A 209 14.69 4.75 10.47
C THR A 209 15.19 6.19 10.60
N GLY A 210 14.43 7.02 11.30
CA GLY A 210 14.78 8.38 11.64
C GLY A 210 15.15 8.50 13.11
N GLY A 211 16.36 8.95 13.42
CA GLY A 211 16.89 8.97 14.78
C GLY A 211 16.78 10.31 15.50
N ALA A 212 16.81 10.24 16.83
CA ALA A 212 17.07 11.39 17.70
C ALA A 212 18.50 11.95 17.51
N ASP A 213 19.42 11.13 17.00
CA ASP A 213 20.79 11.48 16.65
C ASP A 213 20.95 12.27 15.34
N LYS A 214 19.82 12.71 14.75
CA LYS A 214 19.74 13.54 13.52
C LYS A 214 20.06 12.79 12.23
N ASN A 215 20.37 11.51 12.32
CA ASN A 215 20.68 10.69 11.16
C ASN A 215 19.43 9.96 10.67
N VAL A 216 19.41 9.68 9.37
CA VAL A 216 18.46 8.75 8.78
C VAL A 216 19.25 7.51 8.36
N VAL A 217 18.79 6.33 8.76
CA VAL A 217 19.48 5.07 8.51
C VAL A 217 18.60 4.18 7.65
N VAL A 218 19.17 3.70 6.53
CA VAL A 218 18.59 2.65 5.70
C VAL A 218 19.23 1.34 6.09
N PHE A 219 18.43 0.40 6.55
CA PHE A 219 18.85 -0.92 7.03
C PHE A 219 18.25 -1.99 6.14
N ASP A 220 19.05 -2.98 5.75
CA ASP A 220 18.57 -4.17 5.06
C ASP A 220 18.49 -5.33 6.03
N ARG A 221 17.27 -5.84 6.25
CA ARG A 221 17.01 -6.96 7.15
C ARG A 221 17.60 -8.27 6.63
N ARG A 222 17.66 -8.51 5.31
CA ARG A 222 18.15 -9.79 4.76
C ARG A 222 19.65 -9.97 4.98
N GLU A 223 20.40 -8.89 4.81
CA GLU A 223 21.86 -8.89 4.97
C GLU A 223 22.28 -8.52 6.40
N GLU A 224 21.35 -8.05 7.23
CA GLU A 224 21.59 -7.51 8.58
C GLU A 224 22.63 -6.37 8.58
N GLN A 225 22.68 -5.59 7.50
CA GLN A 225 23.64 -4.50 7.32
C GLN A 225 22.96 -3.15 7.17
N ILE A 226 23.68 -2.11 7.59
CA ILE A 226 23.32 -0.72 7.31
C ILE A 226 23.74 -0.41 5.87
N VAL A 227 22.76 -0.21 5.00
CA VAL A 227 22.98 0.15 3.58
C VAL A 227 23.53 1.57 3.47
N ALA A 228 22.91 2.51 4.19
CA ALA A 228 23.30 3.91 4.14
C ALA A 228 23.01 4.63 5.46
N THR A 229 23.93 5.50 5.87
CA THR A 229 23.72 6.47 6.96
C THR A 229 23.72 7.88 6.37
N LEU A 230 22.54 8.48 6.30
CA LEU A 230 22.30 9.77 5.68
C LEU A 230 22.42 10.87 6.74
N LYS A 231 23.49 11.67 6.65
CA LYS A 231 23.81 12.73 7.61
C LYS A 231 23.55 14.09 6.98
N GLY A 232 22.84 14.97 7.70
CA GLY A 232 22.69 16.35 7.28
C GLY A 232 21.63 17.17 8.01
N HIS A 233 20.65 16.54 8.67
CA HIS A 233 19.72 17.28 9.53
C HIS A 233 20.43 17.88 10.74
N THR A 234 19.95 19.04 11.18
CA THR A 234 20.55 19.76 12.33
C THR A 234 19.84 19.43 13.66
N LYS A 235 18.62 18.89 13.57
CA LYS A 235 17.80 18.41 14.68
C LYS A 235 17.36 16.96 14.42
N LYS A 236 16.67 16.37 15.40
CA LYS A 236 16.11 15.02 15.33
C LYS A 236 15.21 14.85 14.10
N VAL A 237 15.06 13.63 13.59
CA VAL A 237 14.19 13.37 12.42
C VAL A 237 12.77 13.08 12.91
N SER A 238 11.78 13.85 12.46
CA SER A 238 10.38 13.72 12.90
C SER A 238 9.61 12.65 12.13
N SER A 239 9.83 12.57 10.82
CA SER A 239 9.17 11.59 9.95
C SER A 239 10.09 11.17 8.83
N VAL A 240 9.95 9.92 8.40
CA VAL A 240 10.70 9.34 7.28
C VAL A 240 9.73 8.61 6.36
N ILE A 241 10.00 8.64 5.05
CA ILE A 241 9.21 7.92 4.06
C ILE A 241 10.12 7.32 2.99
N TYR A 242 9.84 6.07 2.63
CA TYR A 242 10.46 5.38 1.52
C TYR A 242 9.63 5.55 0.25
N HIS A 243 10.28 5.88 -0.87
CA HIS A 243 9.58 5.95 -2.15
C HIS A 243 9.29 4.54 -2.70
N PRO A 244 8.07 4.22 -3.18
CA PRO A 244 7.70 2.85 -3.58
C PRO A 244 8.50 2.29 -4.77
N ALA A 245 8.77 3.11 -5.80
CA ALA A 245 9.43 2.66 -7.04
C ALA A 245 10.91 3.09 -7.21
N GLN A 246 11.25 4.32 -6.84
CA GLN A 246 12.59 4.89 -6.93
C GLN A 246 13.41 4.60 -5.67
N SER A 247 14.74 4.50 -5.80
CA SER A 247 15.68 4.34 -4.68
C SER A 247 15.95 5.67 -3.95
N VAL A 248 14.88 6.38 -3.61
CA VAL A 248 14.89 7.69 -2.98
C VAL A 248 14.13 7.62 -1.66
N VAL A 249 14.63 8.32 -0.65
CA VAL A 249 13.98 8.41 0.66
C VAL A 249 13.82 9.87 1.08
N PHE A 250 12.79 10.12 1.87
CA PHE A 250 12.43 11.44 2.35
C PHE A 250 12.52 11.50 3.85
N SER A 251 13.01 12.63 4.37
CA SER A 251 13.02 12.88 5.79
C SER A 251 12.60 14.30 6.11
N ALA A 252 11.80 14.44 7.16
CA ALA A 252 11.38 15.70 7.74
C ALA A 252 12.02 15.88 9.12
N SER A 253 12.31 17.12 9.48
CA SER A 253 12.89 17.44 10.78
C SER A 253 12.34 18.75 11.35
N PRO A 254 12.38 18.92 12.69
CA PRO A 254 12.15 20.21 13.34
C PRO A 254 13.14 21.32 12.98
N ASP A 255 14.11 21.06 12.09
CA ASP A 255 15.01 22.06 11.52
C ASP A 255 14.42 22.83 10.33
N SER A 256 13.10 22.69 10.13
CA SER A 256 12.29 23.33 9.07
C SER A 256 12.65 22.87 7.64
N THR A 257 13.42 21.78 7.51
CA THR A 257 13.79 21.23 6.21
C THR A 257 13.19 19.85 5.98
N ILE A 258 12.82 19.63 4.73
CA ILE A 258 12.52 18.30 4.19
C ILE A 258 13.66 17.97 3.24
N ARG A 259 14.26 16.80 3.39
CA ARG A 259 15.39 16.37 2.59
C ARG A 259 15.02 15.16 1.77
N VAL A 260 15.45 15.20 0.51
CA VAL A 260 15.36 14.10 -0.44
C VAL A 260 16.74 13.48 -0.55
N TRP A 261 16.84 12.17 -0.34
CA TRP A 261 18.09 11.44 -0.33
C TRP A 261 18.08 10.34 -1.37
N SER A 262 19.22 10.15 -2.04
CA SER A 262 19.44 8.97 -2.87
C SER A 262 20.04 7.88 -2.01
N VAL A 263 19.41 6.70 -1.99
CA VAL A 263 19.90 5.54 -1.21
C VAL A 263 21.20 5.00 -1.81
N THR A 264 21.30 4.93 -3.14
CA THR A 264 22.50 4.43 -3.83
C THR A 264 23.69 5.36 -3.67
N GLY A 265 23.47 6.67 -3.67
CA GLY A 265 24.52 7.67 -3.53
C GLY A 265 24.87 8.04 -2.08
N GLY A 266 24.01 7.72 -1.11
CA GLY A 266 24.17 8.15 0.29
C GLY A 266 24.14 9.68 0.50
N ASN A 267 23.74 10.44 -0.52
CA ASN A 267 23.86 11.89 -0.56
C ASN A 267 22.47 12.56 -0.56
N CYS A 268 22.42 13.78 -0.04
CA CYS A 268 21.24 14.63 -0.12
C CYS A 268 21.13 15.19 -1.54
N VAL A 269 20.06 14.83 -2.25
CA VAL A 269 19.83 15.27 -3.63
C VAL A 269 19.16 16.65 -3.63
N GLN A 270 18.14 16.83 -2.78
CA GLN A 270 17.38 18.08 -2.68
C GLN A 270 17.08 18.44 -1.23
N VAL A 271 16.98 19.75 -0.98
CA VAL A 271 16.55 20.32 0.31
C VAL A 271 15.36 21.24 0.05
N ILE A 272 14.18 20.81 0.48
CA ILE A 272 12.93 21.55 0.33
C ILE A 272 12.70 22.36 1.61
N ARG A 273 12.55 23.68 1.45
CA ARG A 273 12.29 24.63 2.53
C ARG A 273 10.90 25.24 2.38
N ALA A 274 9.88 24.46 2.70
CA ALA A 274 8.48 24.90 2.61
C ALA A 274 8.00 25.65 3.88
N HIS A 275 8.62 25.36 5.02
CA HIS A 275 8.15 25.81 6.32
C HIS A 275 9.19 26.65 7.07
N GLU A 276 8.70 27.51 7.94
CA GLU A 276 9.53 28.35 8.83
C GLU A 276 9.65 27.76 10.24
N ALA A 277 8.79 26.78 10.57
CA ALA A 277 8.78 26.09 11.85
C ALA A 277 9.06 24.59 11.69
N SER A 278 8.86 23.84 12.78
CA SER A 278 9.09 22.40 12.83
C SER A 278 8.14 21.65 11.89
N VAL A 279 8.69 20.79 11.03
CA VAL A 279 7.90 19.90 10.18
C VAL A 279 7.52 18.67 10.99
N THR A 280 6.22 18.49 11.20
CA THR A 280 5.64 17.49 12.11
C THR A 280 5.08 16.27 11.38
N GLY A 281 4.61 16.45 10.15
CA GLY A 281 4.08 15.38 9.32
C GLY A 281 4.66 15.43 7.91
N LEU A 282 4.84 14.25 7.34
CA LEU A 282 5.26 14.06 5.97
C LEU A 282 4.39 12.93 5.39
N SER A 283 3.97 13.06 4.14
CA SER A 283 3.24 12.01 3.43
C SER A 283 3.53 12.06 1.93
N LEU A 284 3.68 10.90 1.30
CA LEU A 284 3.88 10.78 -0.14
C LEU A 284 2.53 10.67 -0.85
N HIS A 285 2.37 11.38 -1.96
CA HIS A 285 1.18 11.26 -2.80
C HIS A 285 1.14 9.89 -3.49
N ALA A 286 -0.06 9.38 -3.80
CA ALA A 286 -0.25 8.07 -4.42
C ALA A 286 0.46 7.89 -5.77
N THR A 287 0.74 8.99 -6.48
CA THR A 287 1.53 8.96 -7.75
C THR A 287 3.03 8.77 -7.53
N GLY A 288 3.55 9.07 -6.34
CA GLY A 288 4.98 9.02 -6.02
C GLY A 288 5.78 10.27 -6.39
N ASP A 289 5.23 11.22 -7.14
CA ASP A 289 5.97 12.41 -7.60
C ASP A 289 5.89 13.63 -6.67
N TYR A 290 4.95 13.62 -5.72
CA TYR A 290 4.69 14.77 -4.86
C TYR A 290 4.70 14.41 -3.37
N LEU A 291 5.12 15.37 -2.55
CA LEU A 291 5.13 15.28 -1.10
C LEU A 291 4.16 16.28 -0.48
N LEU A 292 3.44 15.84 0.53
CA LEU A 292 2.73 16.68 1.48
C LEU A 292 3.55 16.80 2.75
N SER A 293 3.61 18.01 3.26
CA SER A 293 4.24 18.33 4.53
C SER A 293 3.31 19.18 5.39
N SER A 294 3.34 18.94 6.70
CA SER A 294 2.64 19.74 7.69
C SER A 294 3.60 20.22 8.76
N SER A 295 3.31 21.38 9.34
CA SER A 295 4.22 22.03 10.26
C SER A 295 3.48 22.81 11.35
N GLU A 296 4.22 23.09 12.42
CA GLU A 296 3.78 23.94 13.53
C GLU A 296 3.53 25.40 13.09
N ASP A 297 4.03 25.81 11.91
CA ASP A 297 3.73 27.12 11.30
C ASP A 297 2.26 27.26 10.84
N GLN A 298 1.41 26.25 11.08
CA GLN A 298 -0.02 26.23 10.74
C GLN A 298 -0.32 26.04 9.25
N TYR A 299 0.73 25.84 8.44
CA TYR A 299 0.59 25.58 7.02
C TYR A 299 0.80 24.10 6.73
N TRP A 300 0.08 23.62 5.73
CA TRP A 300 0.49 22.46 4.97
C TRP A 300 1.06 22.93 3.63
N ALA A 301 2.00 22.18 3.09
CA ALA A 301 2.63 22.47 1.82
C ALA A 301 2.69 21.23 0.93
N PHE A 302 2.46 21.44 -0.36
CA PHE A 302 2.57 20.44 -1.40
C PHE A 302 3.79 20.76 -2.28
N SER A 303 4.72 19.83 -2.38
CA SER A 303 5.99 20.02 -3.07
C SER A 303 6.25 18.93 -4.09
N ASP A 304 6.81 19.33 -5.23
CA ASP A 304 7.31 18.41 -6.25
C ASP A 304 8.69 17.88 -5.84
N ILE A 305 8.84 16.56 -5.91
CA ILE A 305 10.05 15.85 -5.51
C ILE A 305 11.16 16.03 -6.53
N GLN A 306 10.83 16.03 -7.82
CA GLN A 306 11.82 16.06 -8.91
C GLN A 306 12.51 17.41 -8.97
N THR A 307 11.74 18.49 -8.83
CA THR A 307 12.26 19.86 -8.89
C THR A 307 12.60 20.44 -7.52
N GLY A 308 12.12 19.83 -6.42
CA GLY A 308 12.23 20.38 -5.07
C GLY A 308 11.42 21.67 -4.85
N ARG A 309 10.51 22.00 -5.79
CA ARG A 309 9.73 23.24 -5.73
C ARG A 309 8.47 23.06 -4.89
N VAL A 310 8.19 24.05 -4.04
CA VAL A 310 6.90 24.14 -3.33
C VAL A 310 5.85 24.66 -4.31
N LEU A 311 4.84 23.84 -4.58
CA LEU A 311 3.75 24.16 -5.51
C LEU A 311 2.67 24.97 -4.82
N THR A 312 2.27 24.55 -3.63
CA THR A 312 1.25 25.23 -2.83
C THR A 312 1.64 25.22 -1.36
N LYS A 313 1.25 26.30 -0.67
CA LYS A 313 1.33 26.44 0.78
C LYS A 313 0.04 27.09 1.22
N VAL A 314 -0.72 26.44 2.08
CA VAL A 314 -2.08 26.83 2.46
C VAL A 314 -2.23 26.69 3.96
N THR A 315 -2.99 27.62 4.54
CA THR A 315 -3.40 27.59 5.95
C THR A 315 -4.90 27.78 6.04
N ASP A 316 -5.47 27.47 7.19
CA ASP A 316 -6.85 27.76 7.51
C ASP A 316 -6.94 29.14 8.19
N GLU A 317 -7.44 30.13 7.48
CA GLU A 317 -7.57 31.51 8.00
C GLU A 317 -8.48 31.62 9.22
N THR A 318 -9.37 30.63 9.43
CA THR A 318 -10.38 30.68 10.49
C THR A 318 -9.90 30.17 11.84
N ALA A 319 -8.86 29.34 11.86
CA ALA A 319 -8.32 28.72 13.06
C ALA A 319 -6.82 28.47 12.87
N GLY A 320 -6.01 29.45 13.29
CA GLY A 320 -4.56 29.41 13.26
C GLY A 320 -3.99 28.48 14.32
N CYS A 321 -4.02 27.18 14.04
CA CYS A 321 -3.59 26.13 14.96
C CYS A 321 -2.41 25.34 14.37
N ALA A 322 -1.45 24.98 15.21
CA ALA A 322 -0.31 24.15 14.80
C ALA A 322 -0.78 22.78 14.31
N LEU A 323 -0.20 22.32 13.19
CA LEU A 323 -0.46 20.99 12.65
C LEU A 323 0.52 19.99 13.26
N THR A 324 0.02 18.86 13.72
CA THR A 324 0.79 17.85 14.45
C THR A 324 1.11 16.62 13.60
N CYS A 325 0.27 16.30 12.63
CA CYS A 325 0.47 15.19 11.70
C CYS A 325 -0.31 15.42 10.41
N ALA A 326 0.12 14.76 9.35
CA ALA A 326 -0.57 14.77 8.06
C ALA A 326 -0.37 13.45 7.33
N GLN A 327 -1.42 13.01 6.63
CA GLN A 327 -1.36 11.81 5.79
C GLN A 327 -2.28 11.98 4.58
N PHE A 328 -1.81 11.55 3.41
CA PHE A 328 -2.65 11.39 2.24
C PHE A 328 -3.63 10.23 2.42
N HIS A 329 -4.81 10.40 1.85
CA HIS A 329 -5.69 9.29 1.59
C HIS A 329 -5.17 8.49 0.38
N PRO A 330 -5.41 7.16 0.30
CA PRO A 330 -4.90 6.31 -0.77
C PRO A 330 -5.33 6.72 -2.20
N ASP A 331 -6.41 7.49 -2.35
CA ASP A 331 -6.83 8.04 -3.65
C ASP A 331 -6.00 9.24 -4.12
N GLY A 332 -5.21 9.86 -3.24
CA GLY A 332 -4.42 11.06 -3.52
C GLY A 332 -5.22 12.37 -3.66
N LEU A 333 -6.55 12.32 -3.60
CA LEU A 333 -7.39 13.50 -3.80
C LEU A 333 -7.57 14.30 -2.52
N ILE A 334 -7.70 13.60 -1.40
CA ILE A 334 -7.87 14.20 -0.08
C ILE A 334 -6.71 13.84 0.85
N PHE A 335 -6.54 14.63 1.89
CA PHE A 335 -5.60 14.31 2.96
C PHE A 335 -6.15 14.80 4.30
N GLY A 336 -5.72 14.11 5.35
CA GLY A 336 -6.06 14.44 6.72
C GLY A 336 -4.92 15.18 7.40
N THR A 337 -5.25 16.18 8.20
CA THR A 337 -4.32 16.88 9.08
C THR A 337 -4.85 16.86 10.50
N GLY A 338 -3.96 16.58 11.46
CA GLY A 338 -4.24 16.67 12.88
C GLY A 338 -3.79 18.03 13.41
N THR A 339 -4.58 18.61 14.31
CA THR A 339 -4.22 19.88 14.98
C THR A 339 -3.93 19.68 16.45
N ALA A 340 -3.19 20.63 17.04
CA ALA A 340 -3.00 20.72 18.48
C ALA A 340 -4.33 20.98 19.23
N ASP A 341 -5.31 21.58 18.56
CA ASP A 341 -6.63 21.93 19.12
C ASP A 341 -7.63 20.77 19.11
N SER A 342 -7.13 19.53 19.04
CA SER A 342 -7.94 18.30 19.09
C SER A 342 -8.92 18.14 17.92
N GLN A 343 -8.68 18.84 16.81
CA GLN A 343 -9.49 18.72 15.59
C GLN A 343 -8.72 17.96 14.51
N ILE A 344 -9.46 17.21 13.71
CA ILE A 344 -8.94 16.60 12.49
C ILE A 344 -9.59 17.32 11.33
N LYS A 345 -8.78 17.87 10.42
CA LYS A 345 -9.25 18.57 9.23
C LYS A 345 -8.96 17.73 8.00
N ILE A 346 -9.96 17.56 7.13
CA ILE A 346 -9.83 16.90 5.83
C ILE A 346 -9.83 17.96 4.75
N TRP A 347 -8.80 17.91 3.92
CA TRP A 347 -8.57 18.87 2.85
C TRP A 347 -8.77 18.20 1.50
N ASP A 348 -9.33 18.95 0.55
CA ASP A 348 -9.29 18.62 -0.86
C ASP A 348 -8.06 19.29 -1.48
N LEU A 349 -7.17 18.48 -2.06
CA LEU A 349 -5.94 18.97 -2.67
C LEU A 349 -6.20 19.87 -3.87
N LYS A 350 -7.25 19.58 -4.66
CA LYS A 350 -7.56 20.31 -5.89
C LYS A 350 -8.14 21.68 -5.59
N GLU A 351 -9.14 21.73 -4.73
CA GLU A 351 -9.82 22.98 -4.36
C GLU A 351 -9.01 23.78 -3.31
N ARG A 352 -8.08 23.13 -2.61
CA ARG A 352 -7.26 23.71 -1.52
C ARG A 352 -8.12 24.24 -0.37
N THR A 353 -9.28 23.63 -0.18
CA THR A 353 -10.24 24.00 0.86
C THR A 353 -10.40 22.88 1.87
N ASN A 354 -10.77 23.27 3.08
CA ASN A 354 -11.15 22.32 4.12
C ASN A 354 -12.57 21.83 3.84
N VAL A 355 -12.72 20.53 3.59
CA VAL A 355 -13.99 19.88 3.23
C VAL A 355 -14.73 19.38 4.45
N ALA A 356 -14.02 18.91 5.48
CA ALA A 356 -14.64 18.35 6.67
C ALA A 356 -13.76 18.53 7.90
N ASN A 357 -14.42 18.84 9.02
CA ASN A 357 -13.81 18.87 10.34
C ASN A 357 -14.42 17.76 11.19
N PHE A 358 -13.58 16.95 11.83
CA PHE A 358 -14.00 15.94 12.79
C PHE A 358 -13.72 16.41 14.22
N PRO A 359 -14.72 16.95 14.92
CA PRO A 359 -14.60 17.28 16.34
C PRO A 359 -14.80 16.03 17.19
N GLY A 360 -14.05 15.91 18.28
CA GLY A 360 -14.37 14.92 19.30
C GLY A 360 -13.20 14.45 20.15
N HIS A 361 -11.95 14.71 19.77
CA HIS A 361 -10.82 14.48 20.66
C HIS A 361 -10.77 15.56 21.75
N SER A 362 -10.19 15.21 22.89
CA SER A 362 -10.00 16.11 24.04
C SER A 362 -8.54 16.47 24.28
N GLY A 363 -7.64 16.13 23.34
CA GLY A 363 -6.24 16.51 23.36
C GLY A 363 -5.63 16.53 21.95
N PRO A 364 -4.38 17.01 21.82
CA PRO A 364 -3.68 17.09 20.55
C PRO A 364 -3.71 15.77 19.79
N VAL A 365 -4.05 15.82 18.51
CA VAL A 365 -4.03 14.65 17.63
C VAL A 365 -2.58 14.30 17.37
N THR A 366 -2.15 13.08 17.66
CA THR A 366 -0.75 12.67 17.50
C THR A 366 -0.51 11.97 16.17
N SER A 367 -1.48 11.18 15.70
CA SER A 367 -1.33 10.37 14.50
C SER A 367 -2.68 10.14 13.81
N ILE A 368 -2.61 9.99 12.50
CA ILE A 368 -3.74 9.73 11.62
C ILE A 368 -3.31 8.61 10.68
N ALA A 369 -4.21 7.65 10.46
CA ALA A 369 -4.03 6.54 9.54
C ALA A 369 -5.27 6.40 8.66
N PHE A 370 -5.12 6.49 7.34
CA PHE A 370 -6.16 6.08 6.39
C PHE A 370 -6.09 4.58 6.13
N SER A 371 -7.25 3.95 6.05
CA SER A 371 -7.33 2.56 5.62
C SER A 371 -7.21 2.48 4.09
N GLU A 372 -6.50 1.46 3.60
CA GLU A 372 -6.38 1.16 2.16
C GLU A 372 -7.73 0.88 1.47
N ASN A 373 -8.78 0.61 2.25
CA ASN A 373 -10.14 0.48 1.70
C ASN A 373 -10.76 1.83 1.30
N GLY A 374 -10.15 2.97 1.68
CA GLY A 374 -10.57 4.33 1.38
C GLY A 374 -11.82 4.83 2.14
N TYR A 375 -12.32 4.08 3.11
CA TYR A 375 -13.55 4.44 3.84
C TYR A 375 -13.31 4.78 5.31
N TYR A 376 -12.28 4.19 5.91
CA TYR A 376 -12.01 4.37 7.33
C TYR A 376 -10.80 5.25 7.58
N LEU A 377 -10.93 6.08 8.59
CA LEU A 377 -9.86 6.89 9.15
C LEU A 377 -9.73 6.53 10.63
N ALA A 378 -8.52 6.15 11.04
CA ALA A 378 -8.17 5.98 12.45
C ALA A 378 -7.37 7.19 12.92
N THR A 379 -7.73 7.71 14.08
CA THR A 379 -7.04 8.84 14.70
C THR A 379 -6.70 8.52 16.14
N GLY A 380 -5.48 8.90 16.52
CA GLY A 380 -4.96 8.79 17.87
C GLY A 380 -4.63 10.17 18.40
N ALA A 381 -4.96 10.40 19.66
CA ALA A 381 -4.69 11.65 20.34
C ALA A 381 -4.06 11.39 21.72
N GLN A 382 -3.61 12.49 22.34
CA GLN A 382 -3.05 12.45 23.69
C GLN A 382 -4.10 12.13 24.77
N ASP A 383 -5.39 12.14 24.43
CA ASP A 383 -6.49 11.76 25.33
C ASP A 383 -6.60 10.24 25.58
N SER A 384 -5.58 9.47 25.20
CA SER A 384 -5.53 8.00 25.30
C SER A 384 -6.70 7.31 24.56
N SER A 385 -7.33 7.99 23.60
CA SER A 385 -8.44 7.43 22.81
C SER A 385 -8.07 7.26 21.36
N LEU A 386 -8.46 6.11 20.81
CA LEU A 386 -8.48 5.84 19.39
C LEU A 386 -9.90 6.04 18.87
N LYS A 387 -10.03 6.93 17.89
CA LYS A 387 -11.31 7.22 17.25
C LYS A 387 -11.28 6.74 15.81
N LEU A 388 -12.38 6.11 15.41
CA LEU A 388 -12.55 5.55 14.09
C LEU A 388 -13.71 6.24 13.39
N TRP A 389 -13.43 6.76 12.21
CA TRP A 389 -14.32 7.60 11.45
C TRP A 389 -14.67 6.92 10.13
N ASP A 390 -15.95 6.97 9.74
CA ASP A 390 -16.39 6.58 8.40
C ASP A 390 -16.46 7.85 7.54
N LEU A 391 -15.56 7.95 6.56
CA LEU A 391 -15.41 9.13 5.69
C LEU A 391 -16.66 9.38 4.84
N ARG A 392 -17.48 8.36 4.57
CA ARG A 392 -18.72 8.54 3.79
C ARG A 392 -19.84 9.17 4.62
N LYS A 393 -19.85 8.87 5.91
CA LYS A 393 -20.86 9.38 6.85
C LYS A 393 -20.38 10.60 7.62
N LEU A 394 -19.08 10.89 7.53
CA LEU A 394 -18.38 11.94 8.26
C LEU A 394 -18.65 11.89 9.77
N LYS A 395 -18.70 10.68 10.33
CA LYS A 395 -19.04 10.45 11.75
C LYS A 395 -18.12 9.43 12.38
N ASN A 396 -17.83 9.65 13.66
CA ASN A 396 -17.24 8.65 14.52
C ASN A 396 -18.24 7.51 14.73
N PHE A 397 -17.85 6.29 14.38
CA PHE A 397 -18.69 5.11 14.60
C PHE A 397 -18.20 4.24 15.76
N LYS A 398 -16.92 4.40 16.15
CA LYS A 398 -16.31 3.64 17.23
C LYS A 398 -15.22 4.47 17.90
N THR A 399 -15.29 4.53 19.23
CA THR A 399 -14.22 5.06 20.08
C THR A 399 -13.72 3.91 20.96
N ILE A 400 -12.41 3.72 20.98
CA ILE A 400 -11.71 2.75 21.82
C ILE A 400 -10.89 3.58 22.82
N THR A 401 -11.29 3.57 24.07
CA THR A 401 -10.54 4.20 25.17
C THR A 401 -9.49 3.21 25.65
N LEU A 402 -8.23 3.60 25.56
CA LEU A 402 -7.12 2.85 26.13
C LEU A 402 -6.97 3.25 27.61
N ASP A 403 -6.03 2.60 28.29
CA ASP A 403 -5.74 2.89 29.70
C ASP A 403 -5.36 4.37 29.88
N ASN A 404 -5.70 4.96 31.03
CA ASN A 404 -5.67 6.41 31.28
C ASN A 404 -4.32 7.13 31.08
N ASN A 405 -3.23 6.39 30.86
CA ASN A 405 -1.86 6.90 30.65
C ASN A 405 -1.24 6.42 29.32
N TYR A 406 -2.05 5.92 28.39
CA TYR A 406 -1.53 5.37 27.14
C TYR A 406 -1.29 6.48 26.12
N GLU A 407 -0.03 6.72 25.76
CA GLU A 407 0.31 7.71 24.74
C GLU A 407 0.34 7.07 23.35
N VAL A 408 -0.61 7.40 22.48
CA VAL A 408 -0.56 6.96 21.08
C VAL A 408 0.46 7.81 20.31
N LYS A 409 1.46 7.19 19.70
CA LYS A 409 2.47 7.88 18.86
C LYS A 409 2.32 7.57 17.38
N SER A 410 2.02 6.32 17.02
CA SER A 410 1.92 5.89 15.63
C SER A 410 0.71 5.00 15.41
N LEU A 411 0.05 5.17 14.26
CA LEU A 411 -1.06 4.35 13.80
C LEU A 411 -0.79 3.94 12.36
N VAL A 412 -0.95 2.66 12.05
CA VAL A 412 -0.78 2.14 10.70
C VAL A 412 -1.80 1.03 10.44
N PHE A 413 -2.47 1.12 9.30
CA PHE A 413 -3.27 0.02 8.76
C PHE A 413 -2.38 -0.93 7.97
N ASP A 414 -2.73 -2.21 7.99
CA ASP A 414 -2.15 -3.17 7.07
C ASP A 414 -2.62 -2.88 5.63
N GLN A 415 -1.83 -3.32 4.63
CA GLN A 415 -2.13 -3.21 3.21
C GLN A 415 -3.49 -3.85 2.84
N SER A 416 -3.88 -4.91 3.56
CA SER A 416 -5.18 -5.56 3.36
C SER A 416 -6.36 -4.80 3.98
N GLY A 417 -6.09 -3.81 4.85
CA GLY A 417 -7.09 -3.13 5.66
C GLY A 417 -7.73 -4.00 6.75
N THR A 418 -7.22 -5.22 6.99
CA THR A 418 -7.77 -6.16 7.96
C THR A 418 -7.34 -5.86 9.39
N TYR A 419 -6.11 -5.36 9.56
CA TYR A 419 -5.50 -5.08 10.86
C TYR A 419 -5.15 -3.60 11.00
N LEU A 420 -5.23 -3.11 12.23
CA LEU A 420 -4.75 -1.79 12.65
C LEU A 420 -3.73 -1.98 13.76
N ALA A 421 -2.51 -1.51 13.57
CA ALA A 421 -1.49 -1.47 14.61
C ALA A 421 -1.45 -0.09 15.26
N VAL A 422 -1.27 -0.12 16.57
CA VAL A 422 -1.17 1.05 17.44
C VAL A 422 0.16 0.96 18.17
N GLY A 423 1.01 1.94 17.96
CA GLY A 423 2.27 2.11 18.68
C GLY A 423 2.14 3.26 19.68
N GLY A 424 2.53 2.97 20.93
CA GLY A 424 2.46 3.92 22.02
C GLY A 424 3.28 3.45 23.22
N SER A 425 2.64 3.31 24.38
CA SER A 425 3.30 2.67 25.53
C SER A 425 3.62 1.19 25.27
N ASP A 426 2.65 0.49 24.68
CA ASP A 426 2.79 -0.89 24.18
C ASP A 426 2.43 -0.93 22.69
N ILE A 427 2.59 -2.07 22.04
CA ILE A 427 2.11 -2.28 20.66
C ILE A 427 0.82 -3.10 20.74
N ARG A 428 -0.28 -2.54 20.22
CA ARG A 428 -1.57 -3.26 20.15
C ARG A 428 -2.00 -3.42 18.71
N VAL A 429 -2.49 -4.61 18.35
CA VAL A 429 -3.04 -4.89 17.01
C VAL A 429 -4.51 -5.26 17.13
N TYR A 430 -5.34 -4.54 16.37
CA TYR A 430 -6.79 -4.71 16.30
C TYR A 430 -7.22 -5.31 14.97
N ILE A 431 -8.26 -6.14 14.97
CA ILE A 431 -8.95 -6.58 13.73
C ILE A 431 -10.03 -5.57 13.37
N CYS A 432 -9.97 -4.99 12.17
CA CYS A 432 -10.90 -3.96 11.69
C CYS A 432 -12.36 -4.43 11.57
N LYS A 433 -12.61 -5.75 11.47
CA LYS A 433 -13.98 -6.29 11.35
C LYS A 433 -14.78 -6.17 12.65
N GLN A 434 -14.13 -6.41 13.79
CA GLN A 434 -14.77 -6.46 15.12
C GLN A 434 -14.24 -5.38 16.07
N TRP A 435 -13.10 -4.76 15.74
CA TRP A 435 -12.36 -3.83 16.58
C TRP A 435 -12.00 -4.44 17.94
N SER A 436 -11.72 -5.74 17.95
CA SER A 436 -11.17 -6.47 19.09
C SER A 436 -9.66 -6.49 19.02
N GLU A 437 -9.03 -6.42 20.20
CA GLU A 437 -7.60 -6.57 20.36
C GLU A 437 -7.19 -8.03 20.15
N VAL A 438 -6.13 -8.25 19.36
CA VAL A 438 -5.62 -9.59 19.03
C VAL A 438 -4.25 -9.81 19.62
N LEU A 439 -3.36 -8.83 19.46
CA LEU A 439 -1.97 -8.90 19.91
C LEU A 439 -1.68 -7.70 20.79
N ASN A 440 -0.92 -7.95 21.85
CA ASN A 440 -0.34 -6.94 22.72
C ASN A 440 1.13 -7.30 22.97
N PHE A 441 2.05 -6.43 22.58
CA PHE A 441 3.48 -6.59 22.81
C PHE A 441 3.97 -5.47 23.75
N SER A 442 4.59 -5.86 24.86
CA SER A 442 5.18 -4.97 25.88
C SER A 442 6.70 -5.16 25.97
N ASP A 443 7.33 -5.47 24.84
CA ASP A 443 8.75 -5.82 24.82
C ASP A 443 9.67 -4.61 24.82
N HIS A 444 9.20 -3.44 24.38
CA HIS A 444 10.00 -2.22 24.42
C HIS A 444 10.08 -1.67 25.84
N SER A 445 11.28 -1.26 26.25
CA SER A 445 11.48 -0.66 27.58
C SER A 445 11.09 0.81 27.65
N GLY A 446 10.91 1.46 26.49
CA GLY A 446 10.46 2.83 26.36
C GLY A 446 9.32 2.93 25.35
N LEU A 447 8.79 4.14 25.16
CA LEU A 447 7.69 4.40 24.23
C LEU A 447 8.03 3.95 22.81
N VAL A 448 7.08 3.26 22.19
CA VAL A 448 7.10 2.89 20.77
C VAL A 448 6.70 4.11 19.96
N THR A 449 7.60 4.54 19.09
CA THR A 449 7.46 5.78 18.32
C THR A 449 6.99 5.55 16.89
N GLY A 450 7.26 4.36 16.34
CA GLY A 450 6.87 3.99 14.99
C GLY A 450 6.59 2.51 14.87
N VAL A 451 5.56 2.16 14.11
CA VAL A 451 5.12 0.79 13.84
C VAL A 451 4.78 0.69 12.35
N ALA A 452 5.18 -0.41 11.70
CA ALA A 452 4.88 -0.66 10.30
C ALA A 452 4.63 -2.15 10.04
N PHE A 453 3.68 -2.46 9.16
CA PHE A 453 3.41 -3.84 8.72
C PHE A 453 4.32 -4.22 7.55
N GLY A 454 4.87 -5.43 7.62
CA GLY A 454 5.48 -6.08 6.46
C GLY A 454 4.43 -6.54 5.45
N GLU A 455 4.91 -7.13 4.36
CA GLU A 455 4.06 -7.54 3.24
C GLU A 455 2.98 -8.53 3.72
N HIS A 456 1.72 -8.24 3.38
CA HIS A 456 0.56 -9.03 3.79
C HIS A 456 0.46 -9.31 5.31
N ALA A 457 0.95 -8.39 6.14
CA ALA A 457 1.06 -8.55 7.59
C ALA A 457 1.81 -9.82 8.06
N GLN A 458 2.74 -10.35 7.26
CA GLN A 458 3.55 -11.51 7.67
C GLN A 458 4.44 -11.22 8.88
N PHE A 459 4.91 -9.98 9.00
CA PHE A 459 5.64 -9.50 10.16
C PHE A 459 5.25 -8.07 10.51
N LEU A 460 5.60 -7.64 11.72
CA LEU A 460 5.44 -6.28 12.21
C LEU A 460 6.81 -5.73 12.59
N ALA A 461 7.14 -4.52 12.17
CA ALA A 461 8.33 -3.80 12.60
C ALA A 461 7.94 -2.70 13.58
N SER A 462 8.73 -2.51 14.62
CA SER A 462 8.54 -1.44 15.59
C SER A 462 9.84 -0.77 15.97
N THR A 463 9.74 0.51 16.32
CA THR A 463 10.85 1.32 16.79
C THR A 463 10.48 1.99 18.10
N GLY A 464 11.44 2.07 19.01
CA GLY A 464 11.23 2.65 20.32
C GLY A 464 12.29 3.67 20.74
N MET A 465 11.93 4.42 21.78
CA MET A 465 12.86 5.30 22.51
C MET A 465 13.99 4.51 23.20
N ASP A 466 13.82 3.19 23.33
CA ASP A 466 14.84 2.25 23.81
C ASP A 466 15.94 1.92 22.78
N ARG A 467 15.96 2.64 21.64
CA ARG A 467 16.97 2.55 20.56
C ARG A 467 16.86 1.30 19.72
N SER A 468 15.88 0.45 19.99
CA SER A 468 15.73 -0.81 19.29
C SER A 468 14.75 -0.68 18.12
N LEU A 469 15.16 -1.24 16.98
CA LEU A 469 14.28 -1.68 15.91
C LEU A 469 14.01 -3.17 16.16
N LYS A 470 12.74 -3.53 16.41
CA LYS A 470 12.33 -4.92 16.64
C LYS A 470 11.44 -5.41 15.52
N PHE A 471 11.59 -6.68 15.17
CA PHE A 471 10.71 -7.37 14.24
C PHE A 471 9.95 -8.48 14.96
N TYR A 472 8.67 -8.58 14.66
CA TYR A 472 7.77 -9.61 15.15
C TYR A 472 7.29 -10.44 13.97
N SER A 473 7.56 -11.74 13.96
CA SER A 473 6.97 -12.68 13.01
C SER A 473 6.42 -13.92 13.73
N LEU A 474 5.64 -14.73 13.01
CA LEU A 474 5.15 -16.04 13.45
C LEU A 474 6.26 -17.04 13.77
#